data_AF-A0A5C9DYK2-F1
#
_entry.id   AF-A0A5C9DYK2-F1
#
_cell.length_a   1.000
_cell.length_b   1.000
_cell.length_c   1.000
_cell.angle_alpha   90.00
_cell.angle_beta   90.00
_cell.angle_gamma   90.00
#
_symmetry.space_group_name_H-M   'P 1'
#
loop_
_entity.id
_entity.type
_entity.pdbx_description
1 polymer ?
#
loop_
_entity_poly.entity_id
_entity_poly.type
_entity_poly.pdbx_seq_one_letter_code
_entity_poly.pdbx_strand_id
1 'polypeptide(L)'
;MRIKAVLRDSEILQMEEGSKERIAAAIEKNIDRLVNTFSLLKVMGLQDSDRAKMLEILEGTDYHIWLWKEGEQHVIYTTKSDQPPEEDKGYQWQ
;
A
#
# COMPACT_ATOMS: atom_id res chain seq x y z
N MET A 1 12.61 2.55 -11.68
CA MET A 1 11.73 2.80 -10.51
C MET A 1 12.17 3.95 -9.61
N ARG A 2 11.25 4.90 -9.32
CA ARG A 2 11.42 5.94 -8.29
C ARG A 2 10.39 5.72 -7.18
N ILE A 3 10.86 5.33 -5.99
CA ILE A 3 10.00 5.21 -4.80
C ILE A 3 9.49 6.61 -4.44
N LYS A 4 8.17 6.79 -4.41
CA LYS A 4 7.51 8.04 -4.05
C LYS A 4 7.33 8.09 -2.52
N ALA A 5 7.31 9.31 -1.98
CA ALA A 5 6.89 9.51 -0.60
C ALA A 5 5.41 9.15 -0.45
N VAL A 6 5.08 8.49 0.67
CA VAL A 6 3.70 8.20 1.07
C VAL A 6 2.98 9.52 1.34
N LEU A 7 1.85 9.70 0.68
CA LEU A 7 0.95 10.81 0.95
C LEU A 7 0.24 10.56 2.27
N ARG A 8 0.26 11.56 3.14
CA ARG A 8 -0.40 11.56 4.44
C ARG A 8 -1.52 12.59 4.40
N ASP A 9 -2.63 12.28 5.06
CA ASP A 9 -3.79 13.13 5.13
C ASP A 9 -4.25 13.24 6.58
N SER A 10 -4.52 14.46 7.06
CA SER A 10 -4.96 14.67 8.44
C SER A 10 -6.29 13.98 8.73
N GLU A 11 -7.18 13.88 7.74
CA GLU A 11 -8.46 13.18 7.89
C GLU A 11 -8.24 11.68 8.08
N ILE A 12 -7.33 11.08 7.29
CA ILE A 12 -6.96 9.66 7.43
C ILE A 12 -6.34 9.39 8.80
N LEU A 13 -5.50 10.30 9.31
CA LEU A 13 -4.85 10.14 10.61
C LEU A 13 -5.81 10.27 11.80
N GLN A 14 -6.99 10.87 11.61
CA GLN A 14 -8.05 10.95 12.63
C GLN A 14 -8.98 9.72 12.62
N MET A 15 -8.90 8.87 11.60
CA MET A 15 -9.64 7.61 11.55
C MET A 15 -9.06 6.59 12.56
N GLU A 16 -9.87 5.63 12.98
CA GLU A 16 -9.45 4.57 13.89
C GLU A 16 -8.24 3.80 13.34
N GLU A 17 -7.23 3.60 14.17
CA GLU A 17 -5.99 2.92 13.79
C GLU A 17 -6.25 1.47 13.38
N GLY A 18 -5.72 1.07 12.23
CA GLY A 18 -5.89 -0.28 11.69
C GLY A 18 -7.31 -0.64 11.28
N SER A 19 -8.25 0.33 11.24
CA SER A 19 -9.59 0.11 10.73
C SER A 19 -9.58 -0.11 9.21
N LYS A 20 -10.60 -0.80 8.70
CA LYS A 20 -10.73 -1.05 7.25
C LYS A 20 -10.84 0.25 6.47
N GLU A 21 -11.56 1.22 7.01
CA GLU A 21 -11.79 2.54 6.43
C GLU A 21 -10.48 3.30 6.30
N ARG A 22 -9.66 3.31 7.36
CA ARG A 22 -8.35 3.99 7.35
C ARG A 22 -7.39 3.34 6.37
N ILE A 23 -7.38 2.01 6.30
CA ILE A 23 -6.56 1.26 5.35
C ILE A 23 -6.98 1.57 3.91
N ALA A 24 -8.26 1.47 3.60
CA ALA A 24 -8.80 1.78 2.27
C ALA A 24 -8.51 3.23 1.86
N ALA A 25 -8.72 4.20 2.75
CA ALA A 25 -8.44 5.60 2.47
C ALA A 25 -6.94 5.86 2.24
N ALA A 26 -6.06 5.20 3.01
CA ALA A 26 -4.61 5.30 2.82
C ALA A 26 -4.15 4.71 1.48
N ILE A 27 -4.74 3.58 1.05
CA ILE A 27 -4.50 2.99 -0.28
C ILE A 27 -4.98 3.92 -1.38
N GLU A 28 -6.24 4.36 -1.34
CA GLU A 28 -6.81 5.22 -2.40
C GLU A 28 -6.00 6.52 -2.55
N LYS A 29 -5.55 7.13 -1.44
CA LYS A 29 -4.68 8.32 -1.49
C LYS A 29 -3.33 8.04 -2.15
N ASN A 30 -2.86 6.79 -2.12
CA ASN A 30 -1.57 6.38 -2.65
C ASN A 30 -1.68 5.49 -3.91
N ILE A 31 -2.85 5.45 -4.55
CA ILE A 31 -3.05 4.70 -5.79
C ILE A 31 -2.09 5.20 -6.89
N ASP A 32 -1.62 4.29 -7.74
CA ASP A 32 -0.66 4.57 -8.82
C ASP A 32 0.67 5.18 -8.32
N ARG A 33 0.99 4.95 -7.04
CA ARG A 33 2.26 5.36 -6.43
C ARG A 33 2.96 4.15 -5.88
N LEU A 34 4.15 3.93 -6.40
CA LEU A 34 5.09 3.00 -5.82
C LEU A 34 5.65 3.62 -4.54
N VAL A 35 5.30 3.07 -3.38
CA VAL A 35 5.65 3.65 -2.07
C VAL A 35 6.24 2.61 -1.12
N ASN A 36 7.03 3.09 -0.16
CA ASN A 36 7.57 2.23 0.89
C ASN A 36 6.44 1.67 1.78
N THR A 37 6.37 0.34 1.88
CA THR A 37 5.29 -0.37 2.59
C THR A 37 5.26 -0.02 4.07
N PHE A 38 6.41 0.05 4.73
CA PHE A 38 6.47 0.37 6.17
C PHE A 38 5.97 1.78 6.48
N SER A 39 6.30 2.74 5.62
CA SER A 39 5.80 4.11 5.74
C SER A 39 4.29 4.19 5.53
N LEU A 40 3.75 3.34 4.65
CA LEU A 40 2.31 3.26 4.38
C LEU A 40 1.56 2.63 5.57
N LEU A 41 2.08 1.54 6.13
CA LEU A 41 1.52 0.91 7.33
C LEU A 41 1.43 1.89 8.51
N LYS A 42 2.43 2.76 8.70
CA LYS A 42 2.37 3.82 9.72
C LYS A 42 1.20 4.80 9.51
N VAL A 43 0.87 5.14 8.27
CA VAL A 43 -0.29 6.01 7.99
C VAL A 43 -1.58 5.28 8.36
N MET A 44 -1.62 3.97 8.18
CA MET A 44 -2.77 3.12 8.54
C MET A 44 -2.89 2.85 10.04
N GLY A 45 -1.90 3.25 10.87
CA GLY A 45 -1.85 2.88 12.29
C GLY A 45 -1.47 1.41 12.51
N LEU A 46 -0.70 0.83 11.58
CA LEU A 46 -0.29 -0.57 11.60
C LEU A 46 1.23 -0.72 11.82
N GLN A 47 1.64 -1.87 12.34
CA GLN A 47 3.04 -2.27 12.46
C GLN A 47 3.47 -3.14 11.27
N ASP A 48 4.78 -3.39 11.15
CA ASP A 48 5.31 -4.26 10.08
C ASP A 48 4.77 -5.70 10.17
N SER A 49 4.54 -6.19 11.40
CA SER A 49 3.89 -7.48 11.65
C SER A 49 2.45 -7.55 11.14
N ASP A 50 1.78 -6.42 10.96
CA ASP A 50 0.40 -6.34 10.49
C ASP A 50 0.28 -6.29 8.96
N ARG A 51 1.40 -6.44 8.22
CA ARG A 51 1.39 -6.40 6.75
C ARG A 51 0.40 -7.41 6.16
N ALA A 52 0.32 -8.62 6.72
CA ALA A 52 -0.62 -9.64 6.25
C ALA A 52 -2.08 -9.20 6.46
N LYS A 53 -2.40 -8.64 7.63
CA LYS A 53 -3.73 -8.08 7.94
C LYS A 53 -4.14 -6.98 6.95
N MET A 54 -3.21 -6.12 6.56
CA MET A 54 -3.47 -5.10 5.53
C MET A 54 -3.83 -5.73 4.19
N LEU A 55 -3.10 -6.77 3.74
CA LEU A 55 -3.41 -7.49 2.51
C LEU A 55 -4.76 -8.20 2.59
N GLU A 56 -5.05 -8.90 3.70
CA GLU A 56 -6.34 -9.55 3.94
C GLU A 56 -7.53 -8.57 3.88
N ILE A 57 -7.34 -7.34 4.35
CA ILE A 57 -8.39 -6.31 4.29
C ILE A 57 -8.61 -5.81 2.86
N LEU A 58 -7.58 -5.82 2.03
CA LEU A 58 -7.65 -5.44 0.61
C LEU A 58 -8.02 -6.61 -0.30
N GLU A 59 -8.08 -7.82 0.23
CA GLU A 59 -8.50 -9.00 -0.51
C GLU A 59 -9.94 -8.83 -1.02
N GLY A 60 -10.15 -9.08 -2.31
CA GLY A 60 -11.47 -8.95 -2.95
C GLY A 60 -11.90 -7.51 -3.24
N THR A 61 -11.01 -6.53 -3.06
CA THR A 61 -11.19 -5.19 -3.64
C THR A 61 -10.85 -5.18 -5.13
N ASP A 62 -11.12 -4.07 -5.80
CA ASP A 62 -10.75 -3.84 -7.20
C ASP A 62 -9.29 -3.38 -7.37
N TYR A 63 -8.49 -3.39 -6.30
CA TYR A 63 -7.07 -3.05 -6.37
C TYR A 63 -6.25 -4.25 -6.80
N HIS A 64 -5.49 -4.07 -7.86
CA HIS A 64 -4.33 -4.90 -8.12
C HIS A 64 -3.19 -4.46 -7.22
N ILE A 65 -2.49 -5.43 -6.61
CA ILE A 65 -1.44 -5.18 -5.63
C ILE A 65 -0.18 -5.90 -6.06
N TRP A 66 0.91 -5.14 -6.12
CA TRP A 66 2.22 -5.69 -6.40
C TRP A 66 3.18 -5.33 -5.28
N LEU A 67 4.09 -6.26 -5.02
CA LEU A 67 5.06 -6.20 -3.94
C LEU A 67 6.47 -6.35 -4.50
N TRP A 68 7.38 -5.50 -4.04
CA TRP A 68 8.80 -5.52 -4.42
C TRP A 68 9.71 -5.44 -3.20
N LYS A 69 10.96 -5.84 -3.42
CA LYS A 69 12.08 -5.52 -2.56
C LYS A 69 13.09 -4.68 -3.36
N GLU A 70 13.31 -3.44 -2.95
CA GLU A 70 14.31 -2.53 -3.55
C GLU A 70 15.43 -2.30 -2.51
N GLY A 71 16.56 -2.97 -2.69
CA GLY A 71 17.61 -3.02 -1.65
C GLY A 71 17.06 -3.66 -0.37
N GLU A 72 17.06 -2.92 0.74
CA GLU A 72 16.47 -3.35 2.02
C GLU A 72 15.03 -2.85 2.24
N GLN A 73 14.43 -2.16 1.26
CA GLN A 73 13.09 -1.60 1.40
C GLN A 73 12.03 -2.52 0.80
N HIS A 74 10.97 -2.76 1.56
CA HIS A 74 9.72 -3.30 1.03
C HIS A 74 8.90 -2.17 0.41
N VAL A 75 8.39 -2.45 -0.80
CA VAL A 75 7.69 -1.47 -1.61
C VAL A 75 6.38 -2.08 -2.10
N ILE A 76 5.32 -1.28 -2.09
CA ILE A 76 3.99 -1.65 -2.54
C ILE A 76 3.53 -0.68 -3.63
N TYR A 77 2.86 -1.22 -4.64
CA TYR A 77 2.11 -0.49 -5.64
C TYR A 77 0.70 -1.04 -5.65
N THR A 78 -0.27 -0.14 -5.67
CA THR A 78 -1.68 -0.45 -5.80
C THR A 78 -2.25 0.35 -6.96
N THR A 79 -2.99 -0.29 -7.85
CA THR A 79 -3.71 0.38 -8.95
C THR A 79 -5.04 -0.30 -9.22
N LYS A 80 -5.94 0.39 -9.92
CA LYS A 80 -7.16 -0.16 -10.51
C LYS A 80 -6.97 -0.61 -11.97
N SER A 81 -5.78 -0.37 -12.55
CA SER A 81 -5.40 -0.92 -13.85
C SER A 81 -4.78 -2.30 -13.69
N ASP A 82 -4.95 -3.15 -14.68
CA ASP A 82 -4.29 -4.47 -14.79
C ASP A 82 -2.78 -4.37 -15.08
N GLN A 83 -2.23 -3.16 -15.28
CA GLN A 83 -0.83 -2.97 -15.65
C GLN A 83 0.07 -2.63 -14.45
N PRO A 84 1.20 -3.34 -14.28
CA PRO A 84 2.21 -2.96 -13.30
C PRO A 84 2.92 -1.66 -13.71
N PRO A 85 3.60 -0.97 -12.77
CA PRO A 85 4.30 0.27 -13.05
C PRO A 85 5.60 0.06 -13.86
N GLU A 86 6.26 -1.10 -13.72
CA GLU A 86 7.37 -1.59 -14.56
C GLU A 86 7.34 -3.15 -14.52
N GLU A 87 7.31 -3.82 -15.68
CA GLU A 87 6.88 -5.23 -15.85
C GLU A 87 7.77 -6.32 -15.22
N ASP A 88 9.01 -6.04 -14.78
CA ASP A 88 10.01 -7.12 -14.56
C ASP A 88 10.49 -7.35 -13.11
N LYS A 89 9.99 -6.63 -12.10
CA LYS A 89 10.61 -6.68 -10.75
C LYS A 89 9.72 -7.11 -9.60
N GLY A 90 8.41 -7.23 -9.84
CA GLY A 90 7.40 -7.31 -8.78
C GLY A 90 6.67 -8.63 -8.76
N TYR A 91 6.29 -9.07 -7.56
CA TYR A 91 5.31 -10.13 -7.41
C TYR A 91 3.91 -9.51 -7.35
N GLN A 92 3.04 -9.88 -8.28
CA GLN A 92 1.61 -9.55 -8.20
C GLN A 92 0.95 -10.46 -7.15
N TRP A 93 0.38 -9.85 -6.11
CA TRP A 93 -0.35 -10.56 -5.07
C TRP A 93 -1.82 -10.78 -5.43
N GLN A 94 -2.48 -9.76 -6.00
CA GLN A 94 -3.82 -9.82 -6.60
C GLN A 94 -3.93 -8.87 -7.81
#